data_AF-A0A814H770-F1
#
_entry.id   AF-A0A814H770-F1
#
_cell.length_a   1.000
_cell.length_b   1.000
_cell.length_c   1.000
_cell.angle_alpha   90.00
_cell.angle_beta   90.00
_cell.angle_gamma   90.00
#
_symmetry.space_group_name_H-M   'P 1'
#
loop_
_entity.id
_entity.type
_entity.pdbx_description
1 polymer ?
#
loop_
_entity_poly.entity_id
_entity_poly.type
_entity_poly.pdbx_seq_one_letter_code
_entity_poly.pdbx_strand_id
1 'polypeptide(L)'
;MTKMKTYWMIEFNRIFNSINFLQALQTALNEYNTDAICSLAFPKLFSNGSGDPTKKARIKDVTEAIYFKHLMKSVAKSLKTDDYYYPWAQHPRFKFWAYDRLRRHSSLEQCKVYLKHNIHDANLTIKDLKELINNGQSDTLMKKMSTYASNFTGSDAY
;
A
#
# COMPACT_ATOMS: atom_id res chain seq x y z
N MET A 1 -35.54 -13.54 -8.50
CA MET A 1 -34.36 -12.84 -7.94
C MET A 1 -33.11 -13.72 -7.76
N THR A 2 -33.21 -15.05 -7.92
CA THR A 2 -32.14 -16.02 -7.61
C THR A 2 -31.06 -16.18 -8.68
N LYS A 3 -31.39 -15.93 -9.97
CA LYS A 3 -30.46 -16.09 -11.11
C LYS A 3 -29.35 -15.01 -11.20
N MET A 4 -29.59 -13.80 -10.70
CA MET A 4 -28.59 -12.72 -10.73
C MET A 4 -27.44 -12.98 -9.75
N LYS A 5 -27.75 -13.45 -8.53
CA LYS A 5 -26.71 -13.76 -7.52
C LYS A 5 -25.76 -14.87 -7.97
N THR A 6 -26.28 -15.85 -8.71
CA THR A 6 -25.48 -16.97 -9.25
C THR A 6 -24.52 -16.49 -10.34
N TYR A 7 -24.97 -15.61 -11.24
CA TYR A 7 -24.13 -15.07 -12.31
C TYR A 7 -22.96 -14.22 -11.77
N TRP A 8 -23.22 -13.35 -10.79
CA TRP A 8 -22.19 -12.54 -10.14
C TRP A 8 -21.17 -13.39 -9.37
N MET A 9 -21.59 -14.45 -8.68
CA MET A 9 -20.66 -15.37 -8.04
C MET A 9 -19.80 -16.14 -9.04
N ILE A 10 -20.36 -16.54 -10.19
CA ILE A 10 -19.62 -17.28 -11.22
C ILE A 10 -18.56 -16.36 -11.84
N GLU A 11 -18.92 -15.14 -12.20
CA GLU A 11 -17.96 -14.16 -12.73
C GLU A 11 -16.91 -13.75 -11.69
N PHE A 12 -17.31 -13.55 -10.43
CA PHE A 12 -16.36 -13.29 -9.35
C PHE A 12 -15.36 -14.44 -9.20
N ASN A 13 -15.83 -15.70 -9.15
CA ASN A 13 -14.94 -16.86 -9.05
C ASN A 13 -14.07 -17.03 -10.30
N ARG A 14 -14.57 -16.71 -11.49
CA ARG A 14 -13.80 -16.73 -12.73
C ARG A 14 -12.68 -15.70 -12.69
N ILE A 15 -12.97 -14.47 -12.29
CA ILE A 15 -11.98 -13.41 -12.11
C ILE A 15 -11.00 -13.80 -11.02
N PHE A 16 -11.50 -14.28 -9.88
CA PHE A 16 -10.69 -14.66 -8.73
C PHE A 16 -9.70 -15.79 -9.05
N ASN A 17 -10.13 -16.79 -9.82
CA ASN A 17 -9.28 -17.89 -10.25
C ASN A 17 -8.39 -17.53 -11.45
N SER A 18 -8.76 -16.52 -12.25
CA SER A 18 -7.93 -16.00 -13.34
C SER A 18 -6.78 -15.12 -12.85
N ILE A 19 -6.98 -14.47 -11.70
CA ILE A 19 -5.94 -13.75 -10.99
C ILE A 19 -5.21 -14.77 -10.14
N ASN A 20 -3.96 -15.07 -10.49
CA ASN A 20 -3.10 -15.87 -9.64
C ASN A 20 -2.73 -15.02 -8.42
N PHE A 21 -3.66 -14.91 -7.46
CA PHE A 21 -3.38 -14.29 -6.17
C PHE A 21 -2.26 -15.12 -5.57
N LEU A 22 -1.09 -14.49 -5.39
CA LEU A 22 0.01 -15.14 -4.71
C LEU A 22 -0.53 -15.58 -3.35
N GLN A 23 -0.67 -16.89 -3.14
CA GLN A 23 -0.84 -17.42 -1.79
C GLN A 23 0.28 -16.79 -0.96
N ALA A 24 -0.07 -16.19 0.18
CA ALA A 24 0.92 -15.57 1.05
C ALA A 24 1.99 -16.62 1.33
N LEU A 25 3.16 -16.47 0.69
CA LEU A 25 4.28 -17.38 0.88
C LEU A 25 4.57 -17.42 2.38
N GLN A 26 4.81 -18.61 2.94
CA GLN A 26 5.17 -18.76 4.36
C GLN A 26 6.37 -17.88 4.77
N THR A 27 7.13 -17.38 3.79
CA THR A 27 8.27 -16.47 3.94
C THR A 27 8.01 -15.09 3.32
N ALA A 28 6.81 -14.53 3.46
CA ALA A 28 6.56 -13.15 3.05
C ALA A 28 7.47 -12.18 3.85
N LEU A 29 8.23 -11.34 3.15
CA LEU A 29 9.13 -10.38 3.78
C LEU A 29 8.34 -9.31 4.52
N ASN A 30 8.64 -9.10 5.79
CA ASN A 30 8.07 -8.01 6.57
C ASN A 30 8.74 -6.69 6.17
N GLU A 31 7.98 -5.78 5.59
CA GLU A 31 8.49 -4.51 5.07
C GLU A 31 8.95 -3.49 6.12
N TYR A 32 8.55 -3.66 7.38
CA TYR A 32 8.93 -2.79 8.49
C TYR A 32 10.27 -3.21 9.10
N ASN A 33 10.52 -4.51 9.10
CA ASN A 33 11.74 -5.08 9.66
C ASN A 33 12.84 -5.21 8.61
N THR A 34 12.49 -5.50 7.36
CA THR A 34 13.44 -5.73 6.27
C THR A 34 14.00 -4.42 5.72
N ASP A 35 15.32 -4.26 5.77
CA ASP A 35 16.00 -3.12 5.18
C ASP A 35 16.21 -3.31 3.68
N ALA A 36 16.30 -2.20 2.92
CA ALA A 36 16.58 -2.20 1.48
C ALA A 36 15.65 -3.11 0.63
N ILE A 37 14.38 -3.22 1.03
CA ILE A 37 13.37 -4.05 0.34
C ILE A 37 13.11 -3.61 -1.10
N CYS A 38 13.32 -2.33 -1.42
CA CYS A 38 13.16 -1.81 -2.78
C CYS A 38 14.19 -2.43 -3.74
N SER A 39 15.45 -2.54 -3.30
CA SER A 39 16.52 -3.19 -4.05
C SER A 39 16.29 -4.69 -4.18
N LEU A 40 15.75 -5.32 -3.13
CA LEU A 40 15.39 -6.75 -3.18
C LEU A 40 14.24 -7.02 -4.16
N ALA A 41 13.22 -6.16 -4.20
CA ALA A 41 12.07 -6.30 -5.08
C ALA A 41 12.36 -5.94 -6.54
N PHE A 42 13.26 -4.97 -6.77
CA PHE A 42 13.60 -4.46 -8.10
C PHE A 42 15.12 -4.41 -8.34
N PRO A 43 15.82 -5.56 -8.33
CA PRO A 43 17.28 -5.58 -8.46
C PRO A 43 17.75 -4.98 -9.79
N LYS A 44 16.94 -5.06 -10.85
CA LYS A 44 17.23 -4.41 -12.14
C LYS A 44 17.28 -2.88 -12.06
N LEU A 45 16.46 -2.27 -11.20
CA LEU A 45 16.43 -0.81 -11.01
C LEU A 45 17.51 -0.36 -10.01
N PHE A 46 17.96 -1.25 -9.13
CA PHE A 46 18.94 -0.98 -8.08
C PHE A 46 20.09 -1.99 -8.11
N SER A 47 20.83 -2.05 -9.23
CA SER A 47 21.88 -3.06 -9.44
C SER A 47 22.95 -3.06 -8.34
N ASN A 48 23.25 -1.88 -7.79
CA ASN A 48 24.27 -1.70 -6.76
C ASN A 48 23.65 -1.49 -5.36
N GLY A 49 22.34 -1.68 -5.21
CA GLY A 49 21.58 -1.38 -3.97
C GLY A 49 21.64 0.09 -3.54
N SER A 50 22.19 0.95 -4.39
CA SER A 50 22.39 2.37 -4.14
C SER A 50 21.15 3.14 -4.58
N GLY A 51 20.79 4.18 -3.81
CA GLY A 51 19.59 4.95 -4.11
C GLY A 51 18.29 4.33 -3.58
N ASP A 52 18.38 3.34 -2.69
CA ASP A 52 17.21 2.64 -2.15
C ASP A 52 16.45 3.53 -1.13
N PRO A 53 15.17 3.87 -1.42
CA PRO A 53 14.34 4.71 -0.56
C PRO A 53 13.83 3.98 0.69
N THR A 54 14.14 2.71 0.87
CA THR A 54 13.76 1.86 2.03
C THR A 54 14.96 1.51 2.90
N LYS A 55 16.17 1.96 2.53
CA LYS A 55 17.36 1.81 3.37
C LYS A 55 17.26 2.70 4.61
N LYS A 56 17.41 2.13 5.82
CA LYS A 56 17.30 2.85 7.10
C LYS A 56 18.54 3.72 7.39
N ALA A 57 19.72 3.21 7.05
CA ALA A 57 20.97 3.94 7.22
C ALA A 57 21.17 4.99 6.11
N ARG A 58 20.74 6.23 6.36
CA ARG A 58 20.95 7.38 5.46
C ARG A 58 21.68 8.52 6.16
N ILE A 59 22.50 9.24 5.37
CA ILE A 59 23.23 10.43 5.81
C ILE A 59 22.29 11.63 5.97
N LYS A 60 21.29 11.75 5.08
CA LYS A 60 20.28 12.81 5.10
C LYS A 60 18.90 12.19 5.26
N ASP A 61 18.10 12.78 6.13
CA ASP A 61 16.71 12.38 6.29
C ASP A 61 15.88 12.95 5.13
N VAL A 62 15.19 12.05 4.42
CA VAL A 62 14.32 12.37 3.28
C VAL A 62 13.17 11.39 3.31
N THR A 63 11.95 11.92 3.31
CA THR A 63 10.73 11.09 3.33
C THR A 63 10.67 10.17 2.11
N GLU A 64 10.14 8.96 2.28
CA GLU A 64 10.04 7.97 1.19
C GLU A 64 9.30 8.55 -0.03
N ALA A 65 8.24 9.34 0.19
CA ALA A 65 7.45 9.95 -0.88
C ALA A 65 8.27 10.92 -1.75
N ILE A 66 9.09 11.77 -1.13
CA ILE A 66 9.99 12.69 -1.85
C ILE A 66 11.03 11.87 -2.62
N TYR A 67 11.57 10.83 -1.99
CA TYR A 67 12.56 9.96 -2.62
C TYR A 67 12.00 9.27 -3.87
N PHE A 68 10.83 8.63 -3.77
CA PHE A 68 10.17 8.01 -4.92
C PHE A 68 9.90 9.02 -6.03
N LYS A 69 9.48 10.26 -5.68
CA LYS A 69 9.33 11.35 -6.65
C LYS A 69 10.64 11.68 -7.38
N HIS A 70 11.77 11.67 -6.69
CA HIS A 70 13.08 11.86 -7.34
C HIS A 70 13.42 10.70 -8.27
N LEU A 71 13.23 9.45 -7.83
CA LEU A 71 13.45 8.26 -8.68
C LEU A 71 12.59 8.28 -9.95
N MET A 72 11.33 8.72 -9.85
CA MET A 72 10.44 8.89 -11.01
C MET A 72 10.99 9.88 -12.05
N LYS A 73 11.77 10.87 -11.60
CA LYS A 73 12.37 11.91 -12.47
C LYS A 73 13.78 11.56 -12.93
N SER A 74 14.37 10.49 -12.40
CA SER A 74 15.72 10.06 -12.77
C SER A 74 15.74 9.53 -14.21
N VAL A 75 16.68 10.04 -14.98
CA VAL A 75 16.91 9.67 -16.38
C VAL A 75 18.12 8.76 -16.46
N ALA A 76 18.02 7.69 -17.24
CA ALA A 76 19.16 6.88 -17.64
C ALA A 76 19.32 6.89 -19.16
N LYS A 77 20.55 6.64 -19.61
CA LYS A 77 20.86 6.47 -21.03
C LYS A 77 20.86 4.98 -21.38
N SER A 78 20.17 4.61 -22.46
CA SER A 78 20.17 3.25 -23.00
C SER A 78 21.49 2.98 -23.70
N LEU A 79 22.26 1.98 -23.26
CA LEU A 79 23.49 1.56 -23.94
C LEU A 79 23.24 0.94 -25.33
N LYS A 80 21.99 0.56 -25.63
CA LYS A 80 21.62 -0.11 -26.89
C LYS A 80 21.16 0.87 -27.97
N THR A 81 20.42 1.91 -27.59
CA THR A 81 19.79 2.84 -28.52
C THR A 81 20.32 4.26 -28.40
N ASP A 82 21.19 4.51 -27.42
CA ASP A 82 21.73 5.83 -27.06
C ASP A 82 20.68 6.87 -26.59
N ASP A 83 19.41 6.45 -26.47
CA ASP A 83 18.32 7.31 -26.02
C ASP A 83 18.25 7.47 -24.50
N TYR A 84 17.67 8.60 -24.08
CA TYR A 84 17.30 8.84 -22.69
C TYR A 84 15.93 8.27 -22.37
N TYR A 85 15.82 7.60 -21.23
CA TYR A 85 14.55 7.06 -20.73
C TYR A 85 14.47 7.18 -19.21
N TYR A 86 13.28 6.96 -18.65
CA TYR A 86 13.02 7.05 -17.21
C TYR A 86 12.82 5.65 -16.63
N PRO A 87 13.85 4.98 -16.10
CA PRO A 87 13.79 3.56 -15.76
C PRO A 87 12.68 3.23 -14.75
N TRP A 88 12.58 4.02 -13.68
CA TRP A 88 11.61 3.78 -12.61
C TRP A 88 10.19 4.12 -13.05
N ALA A 89 9.99 5.21 -13.78
CA ALA A 89 8.65 5.63 -14.23
C ALA A 89 8.08 4.70 -15.32
N GLN A 90 8.94 4.20 -16.20
CA GLN A 90 8.55 3.28 -17.27
C GLN A 90 8.45 1.81 -16.80
N HIS A 91 8.97 1.47 -15.62
CA HIS A 91 8.87 0.11 -15.10
C HIS A 91 7.40 -0.26 -14.82
N PRO A 92 6.90 -1.40 -15.33
CA PRO A 92 5.46 -1.71 -15.33
C PRO A 92 4.87 -1.83 -13.91
N ARG A 93 5.68 -2.22 -12.92
CA ARG A 93 5.23 -2.48 -11.55
C ARG A 93 5.72 -1.48 -10.51
N PHE A 94 6.78 -0.72 -10.80
CA PHE A 94 7.47 0.03 -9.74
C PHE A 94 6.60 1.15 -9.19
N LYS A 95 5.96 1.92 -10.07
CA LYS A 95 5.05 3.01 -9.69
C LYS A 95 3.90 2.54 -8.79
N PHE A 96 3.30 1.39 -9.13
CA PHE A 96 2.19 0.84 -8.36
C PHE A 96 2.65 0.29 -7.02
N TRP A 97 3.79 -0.39 -6.99
CA TRP A 97 4.39 -0.87 -5.76
C TRP A 97 4.75 0.28 -4.81
N ALA A 98 5.38 1.33 -5.33
CA ALA A 98 5.75 2.51 -4.54
C ALA A 98 4.50 3.22 -3.99
N TYR A 99 3.47 3.39 -4.83
CA TYR A 99 2.20 3.98 -4.40
C TYR A 99 1.50 3.14 -3.31
N ASP A 100 1.39 1.83 -3.51
CA ASP A 100 0.76 0.92 -2.55
C ASP A 100 1.49 0.93 -1.20
N ARG A 101 2.83 0.87 -1.22
CA ARG A 101 3.65 0.98 0.00
C ARG A 101 3.38 2.28 0.74
N LEU A 102 3.47 3.43 0.05
CA LEU A 102 3.23 4.73 0.67
C LEU A 102 1.82 4.78 1.29
N ARG A 103 0.81 4.28 0.58
CA ARG A 103 -0.57 4.21 1.08
C ARG A 103 -0.65 3.36 2.34
N ARG A 104 -0.09 2.14 2.35
CA ARG A 104 -0.12 1.25 3.52
C ARG A 104 0.58 1.86 4.74
N HIS A 105 1.74 2.48 4.56
CA HIS A 105 2.44 3.19 5.63
C HIS A 105 1.63 4.38 6.15
N SER A 106 1.14 5.25 5.27
CA SER A 106 0.30 6.38 5.68
C SER A 106 -0.97 5.92 6.39
N SER A 107 -1.61 4.83 5.94
CA SER A 107 -2.79 4.28 6.60
C SER A 107 -2.50 3.79 8.00
N LEU A 108 -1.38 3.10 8.21
CA LEU A 108 -0.98 2.66 9.54
C LEU A 108 -0.72 3.85 10.48
N GLU A 109 -0.05 4.89 10.00
CA GLU A 109 0.21 6.09 10.80
C GLU A 109 -1.09 6.83 11.16
N GLN A 110 -2.03 6.98 10.22
CA GLN A 110 -3.34 7.57 10.52
C GLN A 110 -4.15 6.72 11.50
N CYS A 111 -4.12 5.39 11.38
CA CYS A 111 -4.74 4.50 12.36
C CYS A 111 -4.15 4.69 13.76
N LYS A 112 -2.81 4.78 13.89
CA LYS A 112 -2.15 5.05 15.18
C LYS A 112 -2.61 6.39 15.77
N VAL A 113 -2.70 7.42 14.94
CA VAL A 113 -3.18 8.75 15.38
C VAL A 113 -4.64 8.68 15.83
N TYR A 114 -5.51 8.00 15.08
CA TYR A 114 -6.92 7.80 15.44
C TYR A 114 -7.06 7.12 16.80
N LEU A 115 -6.37 5.99 17.00
CA LEU A 115 -6.42 5.22 18.26
C LEU A 115 -5.88 6.01 19.44
N LYS A 116 -4.84 6.83 19.23
CA LYS A 116 -4.29 7.71 20.27
C LYS A 116 -5.29 8.78 20.73
N HIS A 117 -6.10 9.32 19.82
CA HIS A 117 -7.12 10.32 20.16
C HIS A 117 -8.41 9.71 20.69
N ASN A 118 -8.73 8.46 20.31
CA ASN A 118 -9.97 7.78 20.65
C ASN A 118 -9.69 6.54 21.52
N ILE A 119 -9.24 6.76 22.75
CA ILE A 119 -8.83 5.68 23.68
C ILE A 119 -9.97 4.68 23.95
N HIS A 120 -11.22 5.17 24.02
CA HIS A 120 -12.39 4.29 24.17
C HIS A 120 -12.53 3.32 23.00
N ASP A 121 -12.33 3.80 21.77
CA ASP A 121 -12.41 2.98 20.56
C ASP A 121 -11.19 2.04 20.47
N ALA A 122 -10.03 2.45 20.99
CA ALA A 122 -8.81 1.62 21.04
C ALA A 122 -8.91 0.41 21.98
N ASN A 123 -9.77 0.48 22.99
CA ASN A 123 -10.01 -0.62 23.93
C ASN A 123 -11.09 -1.60 23.45
N LEU A 124 -11.71 -1.36 22.29
CA LEU A 124 -12.72 -2.25 21.73
C LEU A 124 -12.09 -3.59 21.33
N THR A 125 -12.69 -4.68 21.79
CA THR A 125 -12.31 -6.03 21.36
C THR A 125 -12.98 -6.39 20.04
N ILE A 126 -12.51 -7.47 19.41
CA ILE A 126 -13.16 -8.03 18.21
C ILE A 126 -14.63 -8.37 18.48
N LYS A 127 -14.97 -8.76 19.71
CA LYS A 127 -16.35 -9.05 20.11
C LYS A 127 -17.20 -7.77 20.09
N ASP A 128 -16.70 -6.70 20.70
CA ASP A 128 -17.40 -5.41 20.75
C ASP A 128 -17.61 -4.83 19.34
N LEU A 129 -16.59 -4.95 18.47
CA LEU A 129 -16.71 -4.54 17.07
C LEU A 129 -17.79 -5.33 16.31
N LYS A 130 -17.90 -6.65 16.55
CA LYS A 130 -18.97 -7.48 15.96
C LYS A 130 -20.35 -7.08 16.49
N GLU A 131 -20.45 -6.76 17.78
CA GLU A 131 -21.71 -6.27 18.38
C GLU A 131 -22.12 -4.91 17.79
N LEU A 132 -21.18 -3.99 17.58
CA LEU A 132 -21.45 -2.70 16.92
C LEU A 132 -22.00 -2.86 15.50
N ILE A 133 -21.48 -3.82 14.73
CA ILE A 133 -21.98 -4.13 13.38
C ILE A 133 -23.39 -4.71 13.47
N ASN A 134 -23.61 -5.70 14.34
CA ASN A 134 -24.90 -6.37 14.47
C ASN A 134 -26.01 -5.44 15.00
N ASN A 135 -25.65 -4.48 15.85
CA ASN A 135 -26.58 -3.50 16.42
C ASN A 135 -26.80 -2.28 15.51
N GLY A 136 -26.17 -2.22 14.33
CA GLY A 136 -26.28 -1.09 13.40
C GLY A 136 -25.64 0.20 13.89
N GLN A 137 -24.74 0.13 14.90
CA GLN A 137 -24.06 1.29 15.47
C GLN A 137 -22.69 1.55 14.83
N SER A 138 -22.29 0.74 13.85
CA SER A 138 -21.03 0.85 13.12
C SER A 138 -20.85 2.21 12.44
N ASP A 139 -21.93 2.88 12.03
CA ASP A 139 -21.86 4.16 11.32
C ASP A 139 -21.20 5.27 12.13
N THR A 140 -21.38 5.25 13.46
CA THR A 140 -20.75 6.24 14.34
C THR A 140 -19.24 6.08 14.36
N LEU A 141 -18.76 4.83 14.41
CA LEU A 141 -17.34 4.48 14.35
C LEU A 141 -16.76 4.82 12.98
N MET A 142 -17.46 4.45 11.90
CA MET A 142 -17.05 4.73 10.52
C MET A 142 -16.93 6.24 10.26
N LYS A 143 -17.87 7.06 10.75
CA LYS A 143 -17.79 8.53 10.65
C LYS A 143 -16.54 9.09 11.32
N LYS A 144 -16.20 8.60 12.52
CA LYS A 144 -14.96 9.03 13.20
C LYS A 144 -13.72 8.63 12.39
N MET A 145 -13.68 7.40 11.88
CA MET A 145 -12.56 6.90 11.07
C MET A 145 -12.41 7.63 9.73
N SER A 146 -13.53 8.00 9.09
CA SER A 146 -13.57 8.69 7.79
C SER A 146 -12.79 10.01 7.81
N THR A 147 -12.88 10.77 8.91
CA THR A 147 -12.10 12.01 9.09
C THR A 147 -10.59 11.78 8.97
N TYR A 148 -10.06 10.70 9.53
CA TYR A 148 -8.64 10.36 9.42
C TYR A 148 -8.30 9.75 8.05
N ALA A 149 -9.27 9.04 7.44
CA ALA A 149 -9.13 8.49 6.10
C ALA A 149 -9.08 9.56 5.00
N SER A 150 -9.77 10.69 5.18
CA SER A 150 -9.76 11.83 4.25
C SER A 150 -8.36 12.40 3.96
N ASN A 151 -7.38 12.11 4.84
CA ASN A 151 -5.99 12.48 4.64
C ASN A 151 -5.28 11.66 3.53
N PHE A 152 -5.92 10.60 3.00
CA PHE A 152 -5.42 9.86 1.84
C PHE A 152 -5.91 10.52 0.54
N THR A 153 -4.98 10.85 -0.35
CA THR A 153 -5.32 11.36 -1.69
C THR A 153 -6.16 10.34 -2.47
N GLY A 154 -7.38 10.72 -2.86
CA GLY A 154 -8.31 9.85 -3.59
C GLY A 154 -9.16 8.93 -2.71
N SER A 155 -9.24 9.17 -1.40
CA SER A 155 -10.25 8.53 -0.55
C SER A 155 -11.62 9.18 -0.77
N ASP A 156 -12.67 8.35 -0.86
CA ASP A 156 -14.06 8.84 -0.83
C ASP A 156 -14.38 9.37 0.58
N ALA A 157 -15.08 10.50 0.64
CA ALA A 157 -15.43 11.18 1.88
C ALA A 157 -16.62 10.53 2.65
N TYR A 158 -17.06 9.34 2.25
CA TYR A 158 -18.33 8.74 2.70
C TYR A 158 -18.16 7.32 3.24
#